data_AF-A0A6L6YHG1-F1
#
_entry.id   AF-A0A6L6YHG1-F1
#
_cell.length_a   1.000
_cell.length_b   1.000
_cell.length_c   1.000
_cell.angle_alpha   90.00
_cell.angle_beta   90.00
_cell.angle_gamma   90.00
#
_symmetry.space_group_name_H-M   'P 1'
#
loop_
_entity.id
_entity.type
_entity.pdbx_description
1 polymer ?
#
loop_
_entity_poly.entity_id
_entity_poly.type
_entity_poly.pdbx_seq_one_letter_code
_entity_poly.pdbx_strand_id
1 'polypeptide(L)'
;MTIYKEMKYHCGRRLIETLAEGEVGEYKWKVVSLGTHPCGYVSVPENHPFYEKDCWEIDDQIEVHGGLSFSGRIEDSNDFWFGWDYAHCEDYTYLPMYVGCGGKRWSTSEIVDECLKVIKQFRFYERVSSKTIVRLTYNGVIPKDTFKPQQAFLAQSSKNDTFHLVKLIGGELYDFTTRDIVSEVSWYAWEPICVEVEVKEQGENL
;
A
#
# COMPACT_ATOMS: atom_id res chain seq x y z
N MET A 1 -17.47 3.20 12.95
CA MET A 1 -16.65 2.77 14.10
C MET A 1 -17.59 2.23 15.16
N THR A 2 -17.35 1.00 15.61
CA THR A 2 -18.13 0.40 16.70
C THR A 2 -17.17 -0.29 17.67
N ILE A 3 -17.24 0.09 18.94
CA ILE A 3 -16.58 -0.64 20.03
C ILE A 3 -17.65 -1.52 20.68
N TYR A 4 -17.48 -2.83 20.60
CA TYR A 4 -18.43 -3.78 21.18
C TYR A 4 -18.09 -4.08 22.64
N LYS A 5 -16.80 -4.21 22.95
CA LYS A 5 -16.30 -4.72 24.24
C LYS A 5 -14.96 -4.11 24.63
N GLU A 6 -14.77 -3.97 25.93
CA GLU A 6 -13.47 -3.61 26.51
C GLU A 6 -12.54 -4.82 26.61
N MET A 7 -11.24 -4.61 26.43
CA MET A 7 -10.24 -5.66 26.51
C MET A 7 -10.21 -6.26 27.93
N LYS A 8 -10.34 -7.59 28.00
CA LYS A 8 -10.22 -8.34 29.25
C LYS A 8 -9.14 -9.40 29.12
N TYR A 9 -8.09 -9.20 29.89
CA TYR A 9 -6.97 -10.12 29.99
C TYR A 9 -7.37 -11.34 30.83
N HIS A 10 -7.11 -12.54 30.34
CA HIS A 10 -7.26 -13.76 31.12
C HIS A 10 -6.28 -14.85 30.68
N CYS A 11 -5.97 -15.77 31.60
CA CYS A 11 -5.20 -16.96 31.27
C CYS A 11 -6.07 -18.01 30.55
N GLY A 12 -5.52 -18.67 29.54
CA GLY A 12 -6.15 -19.77 28.81
C GLY A 12 -6.44 -19.49 27.34
N ARG A 13 -6.37 -20.52 26.49
CA ARG A 13 -6.74 -20.46 25.08
C ARG A 13 -8.26 -20.25 24.97
N ARG A 14 -8.68 -19.09 24.47
CA ARG A 14 -10.04 -18.87 23.98
C ARG A 14 -10.04 -18.70 22.46
N LEU A 15 -11.23 -18.80 21.88
CA LEU A 15 -11.49 -18.35 20.52
C LEU A 15 -11.14 -16.86 20.40
N ILE A 16 -10.63 -16.48 19.22
CA ILE A 16 -10.38 -15.09 18.87
C ILE A 16 -11.69 -14.32 18.97
N GLU A 17 -11.72 -13.22 19.72
CA GLU A 17 -12.90 -12.40 19.93
C GLU A 17 -12.71 -11.02 19.30
N THR A 18 -13.64 -10.57 18.46
CA THR A 18 -13.63 -9.18 17.95
C THR A 18 -14.14 -8.23 19.03
N LEU A 19 -13.31 -7.25 19.41
CA LEU A 19 -13.59 -6.24 20.44
C LEU A 19 -14.17 -4.95 19.84
N ALA A 20 -13.63 -4.54 18.68
CA ALA A 20 -14.05 -3.36 17.95
C ALA A 20 -13.72 -3.53 16.46
N GLU A 21 -14.50 -2.87 15.60
CA GLU A 21 -14.19 -2.77 14.17
C GLU A 21 -14.81 -1.52 13.55
N GLY A 22 -14.35 -1.20 12.35
CA GLY A 22 -14.93 -0.13 11.57
C GLY A 22 -14.21 0.09 10.26
N GLU A 23 -14.65 1.15 9.58
CA GLU A 23 -14.14 1.51 8.26
C GLU A 23 -13.87 3.02 8.22
N VAL A 24 -12.86 3.42 7.46
CA VAL A 24 -12.50 4.82 7.20
C VAL A 24 -12.17 4.97 5.70
N GLY A 25 -13.20 5.23 4.88
CA GLY A 25 -13.08 5.14 3.43
C GLY A 25 -12.97 3.67 2.99
N GLU A 26 -11.97 3.34 2.18
CA GLU A 26 -11.71 1.96 1.71
C GLU A 26 -10.92 1.10 2.71
N TYR A 27 -10.43 1.71 3.78
CA TYR A 27 -9.70 1.02 4.85
C TYR A 27 -10.67 0.43 5.86
N LYS A 28 -10.51 -0.85 6.18
CA LYS A 28 -11.18 -1.51 7.30
C LYS A 28 -10.19 -1.71 8.43
N TRP A 29 -10.66 -1.74 9.66
CA TRP A 29 -9.82 -2.02 10.82
C TRP A 29 -10.56 -2.89 11.83
N LYS A 30 -9.80 -3.70 12.57
CA LYS A 30 -10.32 -4.60 13.60
C LYS A 30 -9.39 -4.62 14.80
N VAL A 31 -10.00 -4.69 15.97
CA VAL A 31 -9.31 -4.98 17.23
C VAL A 31 -9.85 -6.31 17.73
N VAL A 32 -8.96 -7.26 17.99
CA VAL A 32 -9.31 -8.59 18.48
C VAL A 32 -8.60 -8.90 19.78
N SER A 33 -9.20 -9.79 20.57
CA SER A 33 -8.61 -10.38 21.76
C SER A 33 -8.20 -11.81 21.48
N LEU A 34 -6.94 -12.14 21.77
CA LEU A 34 -6.49 -13.53 21.90
C LEU A 34 -6.64 -14.03 23.35
N GLY A 35 -7.38 -13.29 24.19
CA GLY A 35 -7.55 -13.52 25.63
C GLY A 35 -6.33 -13.11 26.45
N THR A 36 -5.14 -13.49 26.00
CA THR A 36 -3.87 -13.19 26.68
C THR A 36 -3.36 -11.77 26.43
N HIS A 37 -3.62 -11.25 25.23
CA HIS A 37 -3.27 -9.90 24.77
C HIS A 37 -4.22 -9.53 23.62
N PRO A 38 -4.38 -8.23 23.33
CA PRO A 38 -5.10 -7.78 22.16
C PRO A 38 -4.19 -7.64 20.94
N CYS A 39 -4.80 -7.58 19.75
CA CYS A 39 -4.13 -7.34 18.47
C CYS A 39 -4.91 -6.30 17.65
N GLY A 40 -4.20 -5.48 16.89
CA GLY A 40 -4.74 -4.50 15.95
C GLY A 40 -4.55 -4.97 14.51
N TYR A 41 -5.52 -4.69 13.64
CA TYR A 41 -5.46 -5.00 12.21
C TYR A 41 -6.03 -3.86 11.38
N VAL A 42 -5.39 -3.57 10.25
CA VAL A 42 -5.86 -2.62 9.25
C VAL A 42 -5.75 -3.25 7.86
N SER A 43 -6.83 -3.20 7.08
CA SER A 43 -6.83 -3.64 5.70
C SER A 43 -6.46 -2.49 4.77
N VAL A 44 -5.78 -2.84 3.68
CA VAL A 44 -5.48 -1.90 2.58
C VAL A 44 -6.22 -2.33 1.30
N PRO A 45 -6.69 -1.37 0.48
CA PRO A 45 -7.36 -1.69 -0.79
C PRO A 45 -6.36 -2.22 -1.84
N GLU A 46 -6.88 -2.88 -2.88
CA GLU A 46 -6.04 -3.57 -3.89
C GLU A 46 -5.13 -2.63 -4.70
N ASN A 47 -5.53 -1.37 -4.81
CA ASN A 47 -4.77 -0.31 -5.49
C ASN A 47 -3.70 0.33 -4.59
N HIS A 48 -3.58 -0.08 -3.32
CA HIS A 48 -2.62 0.49 -2.38
C HIS A 48 -1.18 0.04 -2.71
N PRO A 49 -0.15 0.90 -2.60
CA PRO A 49 1.25 0.53 -2.86
C PRO A 49 1.81 -0.63 -2.02
N PHE A 50 1.14 -0.95 -0.91
CA PHE A 50 1.50 -2.03 0.01
C PHE A 50 0.58 -3.24 -0.09
N TYR A 51 -0.39 -3.26 -1.02
CA TYR A 51 -1.23 -4.43 -1.22
C TYR A 51 -0.37 -5.66 -1.54
N GLU A 52 -0.63 -6.77 -0.85
CA GLU A 52 0.11 -8.04 -0.98
C GLU A 52 1.62 -8.00 -0.65
N LYS A 53 2.12 -6.93 -0.03
CA LYS A 53 3.48 -6.91 0.54
C LYS A 53 3.54 -7.64 1.87
N ASP A 54 4.67 -8.26 2.15
CA ASP A 54 4.94 -8.79 3.47
C ASP A 54 5.15 -7.63 4.47
N CYS A 55 4.68 -7.80 5.70
CA CYS A 55 4.90 -6.85 6.79
C CYS A 55 6.39 -6.48 6.98
N TRP A 56 7.32 -7.42 6.79
CA TRP A 56 8.76 -7.17 6.93
C TRP A 56 9.31 -6.24 5.84
N GLU A 57 8.63 -6.11 4.70
CA GLU A 57 9.04 -5.20 3.61
C GLU A 57 8.69 -3.74 3.88
N ILE A 58 7.80 -3.48 4.85
CA ILE A 58 7.29 -2.14 5.16
C ILE A 58 7.39 -1.78 6.65
N ASP A 59 8.03 -2.61 7.47
CA ASP A 59 8.13 -2.42 8.92
C ASP A 59 8.86 -1.12 9.30
N ASP A 60 9.75 -0.63 8.44
CA ASP A 60 10.44 0.65 8.58
C ASP A 60 9.61 1.88 8.15
N GLN A 61 8.47 1.65 7.49
CA GLN A 61 7.60 2.68 6.93
C GLN A 61 6.33 2.91 7.76
N ILE A 62 5.93 1.95 8.59
CA ILE A 62 4.70 2.01 9.37
C ILE A 62 5.02 1.86 10.86
N GLU A 63 4.84 2.95 11.60
CA GLU A 63 5.05 2.98 13.04
C GLU A 63 3.80 2.48 13.76
N VAL A 64 3.94 1.33 14.43
CA VAL A 64 2.96 0.73 15.34
C VAL A 64 3.64 0.22 16.59
N HIS A 65 2.86 0.01 17.64
CA HIS A 65 3.33 -0.66 18.85
C HIS A 65 4.00 -2.01 18.51
N GLY A 66 5.30 -2.11 18.79
CA GLY A 66 6.07 -3.34 18.65
C GLY A 66 6.41 -3.76 17.21
N GLY A 67 6.01 -2.97 16.20
CA GLY A 67 6.21 -3.28 14.79
C GLY A 67 5.11 -4.16 14.19
N LEU A 68 5.10 -4.30 12.87
CA LEU A 68 4.14 -5.16 12.19
C LEU A 68 4.54 -6.63 12.39
N SER A 69 3.58 -7.47 12.79
CA SER A 69 3.80 -8.91 13.02
C SER A 69 2.93 -9.82 12.15
N PHE A 70 2.07 -9.23 11.31
CA PHE A 70 1.20 -9.95 10.39
C PHE A 70 0.97 -9.17 9.09
N SER A 71 1.01 -9.90 7.97
CA SER A 71 0.48 -9.47 6.67
C SER A 71 -0.20 -10.65 5.99
N GLY A 72 -1.43 -10.48 5.52
CA GLY A 72 -2.13 -11.56 4.83
C GLY A 72 -3.63 -11.40 4.77
N ARG A 73 -4.28 -12.42 4.21
CA ARG A 73 -5.74 -12.53 4.17
C ARG A 73 -6.21 -13.27 5.43
N ILE A 74 -7.19 -12.72 6.12
CA ILE A 74 -7.89 -13.41 7.21
C ILE A 74 -9.02 -14.24 6.58
N GLU A 75 -9.28 -15.44 7.10
CA GLU A 75 -10.33 -16.33 6.59
C GLU A 75 -11.68 -15.60 6.43
N ASP A 76 -12.41 -15.93 5.36
CA ASP A 76 -13.69 -15.31 4.95
C ASP A 76 -13.63 -13.83 4.52
N SER A 77 -12.44 -13.27 4.29
CA SER A 77 -12.23 -11.91 3.81
C SER A 77 -11.36 -11.88 2.54
N ASN A 78 -11.84 -11.18 1.50
CA ASN A 78 -11.01 -10.83 0.34
C ASN A 78 -10.10 -9.62 0.58
N ASP A 79 -10.16 -9.00 1.75
CA ASP A 79 -9.27 -7.89 2.10
C ASP A 79 -7.88 -8.41 2.52
N PHE A 80 -6.82 -7.66 2.18
CA PHE A 80 -5.45 -7.90 2.64
C PHE A 80 -5.17 -7.03 3.87
N TRP A 81 -4.70 -7.64 4.95
CA TRP A 81 -4.57 -7.05 6.26
C TRP A 81 -3.12 -6.97 6.72
N PHE A 82 -2.76 -5.87 7.37
CA PHE A 82 -1.58 -5.75 8.21
C PHE A 82 -2.00 -5.75 9.68
N GLY A 83 -1.20 -6.38 10.55
CA GLY A 83 -1.51 -6.49 11.96
C GLY A 83 -0.29 -6.51 12.87
N TRP A 84 -0.55 -6.24 14.14
CA TRP A 84 0.43 -6.20 15.24
C TRP A 84 -0.24 -6.63 16.55
N ASP A 85 0.56 -6.95 17.56
CA ASP A 85 0.09 -7.46 18.85
C ASP A 85 0.62 -6.65 20.03
N TYR A 86 -0.03 -6.77 21.18
CA TYR A 86 0.37 -6.09 22.43
C TYR A 86 0.88 -7.10 23.45
N ALA A 87 1.85 -7.93 23.04
CA ALA A 87 2.56 -8.86 23.90
C ALA A 87 4.09 -8.67 23.85
N HIS A 88 4.54 -7.41 23.89
CA HIS A 88 5.95 -7.03 23.87
C HIS A 88 6.52 -6.83 25.29
N CYS A 89 7.82 -6.50 25.36
CA CYS A 89 8.43 -6.06 26.60
C CYS A 89 7.66 -4.85 27.13
N GLU A 90 7.42 -4.82 28.44
CA GLU A 90 6.61 -3.81 29.15
C GLU A 90 5.08 -3.92 28.95
N ASP A 91 4.58 -4.81 28.10
CA ASP A 91 3.14 -5.09 28.03
C ASP A 91 2.72 -6.12 29.08
N TYR A 92 1.48 -5.97 29.55
CA TYR A 92 0.83 -7.02 30.32
C TYR A 92 0.30 -8.09 29.38
N THR A 93 0.70 -9.34 29.59
CA THR A 93 0.17 -10.48 28.84
C THR A 93 0.05 -11.71 29.74
N TYR A 94 -0.90 -12.58 29.43
CA TYR A 94 -1.01 -13.91 30.05
C TYR A 94 -0.27 -15.01 29.26
N LEU A 95 0.56 -14.65 28.28
CA LEU A 95 1.42 -15.62 27.61
C LEU A 95 2.41 -16.24 28.61
N PRO A 96 2.50 -17.59 28.70
CA PRO A 96 3.32 -18.30 29.70
C PRO A 96 4.76 -17.82 29.82
N MET A 97 5.36 -17.36 28.72
CA MET A 97 6.74 -16.89 28.65
C MET A 97 6.98 -15.58 29.41
N TYR A 98 5.92 -14.81 29.67
CA TYR A 98 5.97 -13.45 30.24
C TYR A 98 5.04 -13.27 31.46
N VAL A 99 4.53 -14.38 32.03
CA VAL A 99 3.61 -14.34 33.18
C VAL A 99 4.32 -13.76 34.40
N GLY A 100 3.82 -12.62 34.90
CA GLY A 100 4.34 -11.96 36.10
C GLY A 100 4.99 -10.59 35.84
N CYS A 101 5.16 -10.20 34.58
CA CYS A 101 5.58 -8.86 34.20
C CYS A 101 4.38 -7.91 34.42
N GLY A 102 4.46 -7.01 35.41
CA GLY A 102 3.42 -6.02 35.74
C GLY A 102 3.29 -4.89 34.70
N GLY A 103 3.27 -5.25 33.43
CA GLY A 103 3.28 -4.33 32.29
C GLY A 103 1.98 -3.56 32.08
N LYS A 104 1.97 -2.74 31.03
CA LYS A 104 0.82 -1.94 30.62
C LYS A 104 -0.32 -2.83 30.12
N ARG A 105 -1.52 -2.58 30.62
CA ARG A 105 -2.77 -3.12 30.06
C ARG A 105 -3.34 -2.12 29.08
N TRP A 106 -3.43 -2.50 27.83
CA TRP A 106 -3.97 -1.71 26.74
C TRP A 106 -5.49 -1.86 26.68
N SER A 107 -6.17 -0.72 26.60
CA SER A 107 -7.62 -0.65 26.43
C SER A 107 -8.03 -0.86 24.98
N THR A 108 -9.27 -1.29 24.73
CA THR A 108 -9.79 -1.40 23.35
C THR A 108 -9.69 -0.05 22.63
N SER A 109 -9.99 1.06 23.31
CA SER A 109 -9.93 2.40 22.71
C SER A 109 -8.52 2.82 22.27
N GLU A 110 -7.48 2.51 23.04
CA GLU A 110 -6.11 2.87 22.66
C GLU A 110 -5.68 2.16 21.37
N ILE A 111 -6.13 0.92 21.19
CA ILE A 111 -5.81 0.12 20.01
C ILE A 111 -6.59 0.63 18.79
N VAL A 112 -7.85 1.03 19.00
CA VAL A 112 -8.64 1.72 17.96
C VAL A 112 -7.91 2.99 17.51
N ASP A 113 -7.44 3.81 18.45
CA ASP A 113 -6.72 5.04 18.13
C ASP A 113 -5.44 4.77 17.32
N GLU A 114 -4.72 3.69 17.65
CA GLU A 114 -3.55 3.28 16.87
C GLU A 114 -3.91 2.79 15.46
N CYS A 115 -4.96 1.98 15.29
CA CYS A 115 -5.46 1.62 13.96
C CYS A 115 -5.80 2.86 13.12
N LEU A 116 -6.42 3.88 13.72
CA LEU A 116 -6.73 5.13 13.04
C LEU A 116 -5.47 5.93 12.67
N LYS A 117 -4.41 5.89 13.48
CA LYS A 117 -3.11 6.47 13.14
C LYS A 117 -2.45 5.74 11.98
N VAL A 118 -2.49 4.41 11.96
CA VAL A 118 -1.95 3.58 10.87
C VAL A 118 -2.64 3.89 9.54
N ILE A 119 -3.97 4.05 9.55
CA ILE A 119 -4.70 4.46 8.33
C ILE A 119 -4.19 5.80 7.79
N LYS A 120 -3.84 6.76 8.66
CA LYS A 120 -3.24 8.03 8.22
C LYS A 120 -1.86 7.82 7.60
N GLN A 121 -1.04 6.92 8.16
CA GLN A 121 0.27 6.56 7.61
C GLN A 121 0.12 5.89 6.23
N PHE A 122 -0.77 4.91 6.07
CA PHE A 122 -1.02 4.28 4.77
C PHE A 122 -1.43 5.30 3.70
N ARG A 123 -2.35 6.21 4.03
CA ARG A 123 -2.78 7.28 3.12
C ARG A 123 -1.65 8.23 2.68
N PHE A 124 -0.59 8.36 3.47
CA PHE A 124 0.58 9.13 3.06
C PHE A 124 1.24 8.50 1.83
N TYR A 125 1.37 7.17 1.81
CA TYR A 125 1.97 6.44 0.68
C TYR A 125 1.09 6.37 -0.57
N GLU A 126 -0.24 6.42 -0.42
CA GLU A 126 -1.14 6.58 -1.57
C GLU A 126 -0.87 7.85 -2.36
N ARG A 127 -0.56 8.96 -1.66
CA ARG A 127 -0.27 10.26 -2.29
C ARG A 127 1.05 10.29 -3.05
N VAL A 128 1.99 9.42 -2.66
CA VAL A 128 3.32 9.29 -3.29
C VAL A 128 3.27 8.37 -4.51
N SER A 129 2.14 7.70 -4.79
CA SER A 129 1.96 6.90 -6.00
C SER A 129 1.84 7.79 -7.24
N SER A 130 2.89 7.77 -8.08
CA SER A 130 2.97 8.44 -9.37
C SER A 130 1.85 7.97 -10.29
N LYS A 131 0.77 8.75 -10.41
CA LYS A 131 -0.17 8.57 -11.52
C LYS A 131 0.59 8.87 -12.82
N THR A 132 0.87 7.84 -13.62
CA THR A 132 1.33 8.01 -15.00
C THR A 132 0.23 8.69 -15.80
N ILE A 133 0.31 10.01 -15.92
CA ILE A 133 -0.55 10.78 -16.81
C ILE A 133 0.12 10.74 -18.19
N VAL A 134 -0.28 9.77 -19.02
CA VAL A 134 0.07 9.77 -20.45
C VAL A 134 -0.76 10.83 -21.17
N ARG A 135 -0.10 11.87 -21.69
CA ARG A 135 -0.72 12.84 -22.60
C ARG A 135 -0.45 12.39 -24.03
N LEU A 136 -1.49 12.33 -24.87
CA LEU A 136 -1.34 12.12 -26.30
C LEU A 136 -0.57 13.32 -26.88
N THR A 137 0.68 13.10 -27.30
CA THR A 137 1.53 14.16 -27.84
C THR A 137 1.60 14.13 -29.37
N TYR A 138 1.33 12.98 -30.02
CA TYR A 138 1.37 12.92 -31.47
C TYR A 138 0.46 11.85 -32.10
N ASN A 139 -0.02 12.14 -33.31
CA ASN A 139 -0.84 11.24 -34.14
C ASN A 139 -0.31 11.29 -35.60
N GLY A 140 0.53 10.32 -35.98
CA GLY A 140 1.15 10.24 -37.30
C GLY A 140 2.56 9.62 -37.28
N VAL A 141 3.34 9.81 -38.35
CA VAL A 141 4.76 9.40 -38.39
C VAL A 141 5.57 10.25 -37.40
N ILE A 142 6.25 9.61 -36.46
CA ILE A 142 7.00 10.27 -35.40
C ILE A 142 8.18 11.06 -36.01
N PRO A 143 8.23 12.40 -35.87
CA PRO A 143 9.30 13.21 -36.45
C PRO A 143 10.61 13.03 -35.68
N LYS A 144 11.51 12.19 -36.22
CA LYS A 144 12.80 11.78 -35.62
C LYS A 144 13.65 12.96 -35.11
N ASP A 145 13.64 14.08 -35.82
CA ASP A 145 14.46 15.27 -35.52
C ASP A 145 14.00 16.05 -34.28
N THR A 146 12.82 15.74 -33.75
CA THR A 146 12.23 16.49 -32.63
C THR A 146 12.61 15.90 -31.25
N PHE A 147 13.20 14.69 -31.23
CA PHE A 147 13.39 13.93 -30.00
C PHE A 147 14.85 13.77 -29.60
N LYS A 148 15.09 13.63 -28.30
CA LYS A 148 16.44 13.37 -27.78
C LYS A 148 16.85 11.92 -28.10
N PRO A 149 18.13 11.66 -28.41
CA PRO A 149 18.64 10.30 -28.50
C PRO A 149 18.32 9.51 -27.22
N GLN A 150 17.93 8.24 -27.36
CA GLN A 150 17.54 7.31 -26.29
C GLN A 150 16.22 7.62 -25.55
N GLN A 151 15.46 8.62 -26.00
CA GLN A 151 14.12 8.85 -25.47
C GLN A 151 13.20 7.65 -25.76
N ALA A 152 12.42 7.25 -24.75
CA ALA A 152 11.48 6.15 -24.82
C ALA A 152 10.04 6.66 -24.88
N PHE A 153 9.20 5.96 -25.64
CA PHE A 153 7.80 6.29 -25.89
C PHE A 153 6.95 5.03 -25.75
N LEU A 154 5.71 5.21 -25.31
CA LEU A 154 4.69 4.19 -25.53
C LEU A 154 4.04 4.49 -26.87
N ALA A 155 3.81 3.47 -27.69
CA ALA A 155 3.22 3.61 -29.01
C ALA A 155 2.16 2.53 -29.29
N GLN A 156 1.15 2.84 -30.08
CA GLN A 156 0.14 1.88 -30.56
C GLN A 156 -0.05 2.06 -32.06
N SER A 157 -0.10 0.95 -32.80
CA SER A 157 -0.29 0.97 -34.26
C SER A 157 -1.74 1.34 -34.61
N SER A 158 -2.67 1.07 -33.69
CA SER A 158 -4.09 1.36 -33.76
C SER A 158 -4.65 1.64 -32.36
N LYS A 159 -5.73 2.43 -32.24
CA LYS A 159 -6.33 2.81 -30.95
C LYS A 159 -6.78 1.65 -30.06
N ASN A 160 -6.90 0.44 -30.63
CA ASN A 160 -7.32 -0.77 -29.92
C ASN A 160 -6.18 -1.78 -29.73
N ASP A 161 -4.95 -1.41 -30.07
CA ASP A 161 -3.80 -2.31 -30.05
C ASP A 161 -3.07 -2.26 -28.69
N THR A 162 -2.22 -3.24 -28.41
CA THR A 162 -1.39 -3.23 -27.20
C THR A 162 -0.35 -2.09 -27.24
N PHE A 163 0.08 -1.57 -26.10
CA PHE A 163 1.15 -0.58 -26.06
C PHE A 163 2.51 -1.23 -26.35
N HIS A 164 3.28 -0.61 -27.24
CA HIS A 164 4.65 -0.96 -27.60
C HIS A 164 5.62 0.01 -26.94
N LEU A 165 6.74 -0.49 -26.42
CA LEU A 165 7.83 0.37 -25.92
C LEU A 165 8.79 0.66 -27.07
N VAL A 166 8.78 1.89 -27.57
CA VAL A 166 9.62 2.31 -28.69
C VAL A 166 10.71 3.25 -28.20
N LYS A 167 11.95 3.09 -28.65
CA LYS A 167 13.05 4.03 -28.36
C LYS A 167 13.73 4.51 -29.64
N LEU A 168 14.20 5.76 -29.60
CA LEU A 168 15.07 6.29 -30.64
C LEU A 168 16.53 5.89 -30.39
N ILE A 169 17.05 4.98 -31.20
CA ILE A 169 18.44 4.47 -31.10
C ILE A 169 19.15 4.75 -32.42
N GLY A 170 20.22 5.55 -32.38
CA GLY A 170 21.03 5.83 -33.56
C GLY A 170 20.27 6.51 -34.71
N GLY A 171 19.19 7.24 -34.43
CA GLY A 171 18.35 7.90 -35.43
C GLY A 171 17.19 7.05 -35.96
N GLU A 172 17.09 5.78 -35.54
CA GLU A 172 16.02 4.86 -35.92
C GLU A 172 15.13 4.53 -34.72
N LEU A 173 13.84 4.29 -34.97
CA LEU A 173 12.90 3.88 -33.94
C LEU A 173 12.90 2.36 -33.82
N TYR A 174 13.18 1.87 -32.62
CA TYR A 174 13.25 0.46 -32.30
C TYR A 174 12.13 0.08 -31.34
N ASP A 175 11.31 -0.90 -31.71
CA ASP A 175 10.27 -1.46 -30.87
C ASP A 175 10.84 -2.61 -30.03
N PHE A 176 10.85 -2.45 -28.71
CA PHE A 176 11.36 -3.45 -27.77
C PHE A 176 10.40 -4.63 -27.57
N THR A 177 9.13 -4.48 -27.92
CA THR A 177 8.12 -5.54 -27.83
C THR A 177 8.31 -6.54 -28.98
N THR A 178 8.42 -6.05 -30.21
CA THR A 178 8.57 -6.88 -31.42
C THR A 178 10.03 -7.15 -31.81
N ARG A 179 10.96 -6.34 -31.28
CA ARG A 179 12.41 -6.37 -31.59
C ARG A 179 12.76 -5.93 -33.01
N ASP A 180 11.91 -5.10 -33.63
CA ASP A 180 12.06 -4.62 -35.00
C ASP A 180 12.30 -3.09 -35.10
N ILE A 181 12.84 -2.66 -36.23
CA ILE A 181 12.97 -1.24 -36.60
C ILE A 181 11.64 -0.79 -37.23
N VAL A 182 11.02 0.24 -36.66
CA VAL A 182 9.65 0.67 -36.98
C VAL A 182 9.56 2.13 -37.44
N SER A 183 10.67 2.69 -37.92
CA SER A 183 10.83 4.10 -38.29
C SER A 183 9.82 4.66 -39.30
N GLU A 184 9.27 3.82 -40.19
CA GLU A 184 8.34 4.25 -41.25
C GLU A 184 6.87 3.95 -40.92
N VAL A 185 6.59 3.47 -39.71
CA VAL A 185 5.24 3.09 -39.27
C VAL A 185 4.55 4.30 -38.63
N SER A 186 3.28 4.53 -38.96
CA SER A 186 2.46 5.54 -38.29
C SER A 186 2.02 5.02 -36.93
N TRP A 187 2.33 5.76 -35.87
CA TRP A 187 1.99 5.40 -34.50
C TRP A 187 1.17 6.49 -33.83
N TYR A 188 0.31 6.09 -32.90
CA TYR A 188 -0.10 6.97 -31.81
C TYR A 188 1.01 6.93 -30.76
N ALA A 189 1.67 8.06 -30.49
CA ALA A 189 2.80 8.12 -29.56
C ALA A 189 2.42 8.89 -28.30
N TRP A 190 2.70 8.28 -27.15
CA TRP A 190 2.56 8.89 -25.83
C TRP A 190 3.95 9.11 -25.25
N GLU A 191 4.26 10.37 -24.94
CA GLU A 191 5.40 10.69 -24.09
C GLU A 191 5.06 10.25 -22.66
N PRO A 192 5.90 9.42 -22.01
CA PRO A 192 5.87 9.32 -20.56
C PRO A 192 6.41 10.65 -20.02
N ILE A 193 5.51 11.56 -19.63
CA ILE A 193 5.92 12.64 -18.74
C ILE A 193 6.12 11.97 -17.37
N CYS A 194 7.34 11.52 -17.09
CA CYS A 194 7.75 11.29 -15.71
C CYS A 194 7.72 12.65 -15.02
N VAL A 195 6.57 13.02 -14.45
CA VAL A 195 6.54 14.03 -13.39
C VAL A 195 6.71 13.26 -12.10
N GLU A 196 7.91 13.29 -11.54
CA GLU A 196 8.05 13.17 -10.09
C GLU A 196 7.29 14.37 -9.51
N VAL A 197 6.04 14.15 -9.08
CA VAL A 197 5.34 15.14 -8.30
C VAL A 197 5.77 14.90 -6.85
N GLU A 198 6.82 15.59 -6.41
CA GLU A 198 6.90 15.95 -5.00
C GLU A 198 5.66 16.80 -4.70
N VAL A 199 4.63 16.18 -4.14
CA VAL A 199 3.54 16.93 -3.54
C VAL A 199 4.11 17.55 -2.28
N LYS A 200 4.54 18.80 -2.40
CA LYS A 200 4.81 19.67 -1.25
C LYS A 200 3.62 19.60 -0.29
N GLU A 201 3.94 19.40 0.99
CA GLU A 201 3.04 19.64 2.10
C GLU A 201 2.35 21.00 1.92
N GLN A 202 1.02 20.98 1.91
CA GLN A 202 0.23 22.00 2.58
C GLN A 202 -0.31 21.27 3.81
N GLY A 203 0.23 21.51 5.01
CA GLY A 203 0.23 22.82 5.65
C GLY A 203 -1.02 22.85 6.52
N GLU A 204 -0.78 22.77 7.83
CA GLU A 204 -1.71 22.91 8.96
C GLU A 204 -3.05 23.61 8.65
N ASN A 205 -4.16 22.96 9.03
CA ASN A 205 -5.20 23.49 9.92
C ASN A 205 -6.45 22.60 9.88
N LEU A 206 -6.68 21.86 10.96
CA LEU A 206 -7.94 21.75 11.72
C LEU A 206 -7.76 20.80 12.91
#